data_AF-A0A941MHB6-F1
#
_entry.id   AF-A0A941MHB6-F1
#
_cell.length_a   1.000
_cell.length_b   1.000
_cell.length_c   1.000
_cell.angle_alpha   90.00
_cell.angle_beta   90.00
_cell.angle_gamma   90.00
#
_symmetry.space_group_name_H-M   'P 1'
#
loop_
_entity.id
_entity.type
_entity.pdbx_description
1 polymer ?
#
loop_
_entity_poly.entity_id
_entity_poly.type
_entity_poly.pdbx_seq_one_letter_code
_entity_poly.pdbx_strand_id
1 'polypeptide(L)'
;MSSAGSKRIRHLEYFLLHDAKPTGPSVGIYANRDIPATVADDFGRRYIFAGVAPRRTNGDFDLDALGDGEFILKPGLVYRMEHLPRSWIEAIFR
;
A
#
# COMPACT_ATOMS: atom_id res chain seq x y z
N MET A 1 8.14 -8.45 38.38
CA MET A 1 7.75 -7.11 37.88
C MET A 1 7.48 -7.24 36.39
N SER A 2 6.45 -6.54 35.92
CA SER A 2 5.51 -6.94 34.87
C SER A 2 6.04 -7.05 33.43
N SER A 3 5.41 -7.99 32.72
CA SER A 3 5.31 -8.16 31.26
C SER A 3 4.86 -6.88 30.54
N ALA A 4 5.43 -6.61 29.35
CA ALA A 4 4.71 -6.04 28.20
C ALA A 4 5.67 -5.84 27.00
N GLY A 5 5.63 -6.75 26.03
CA GLY A 5 6.29 -6.58 24.74
C GLY A 5 5.46 -7.06 23.55
N SER A 6 4.17 -7.36 23.73
CA SER A 6 3.24 -7.66 22.63
C SER A 6 2.74 -6.35 22.02
N LYS A 7 3.64 -5.57 21.42
CA LYS A 7 3.27 -4.32 20.74
C LYS A 7 3.02 -4.62 19.25
N ARG A 8 1.78 -5.01 18.97
CA ARG A 8 1.09 -4.81 17.68
C ARG A 8 1.76 -5.43 16.45
N ILE A 9 1.59 -6.73 16.26
CA ILE A 9 1.41 -7.29 14.91
C ILE A 9 0.01 -6.86 14.44
N ARG A 10 -0.21 -5.55 14.25
CA ARG A 10 -1.47 -5.08 13.66
C ARG A 10 -1.33 -5.23 12.15
N HIS A 11 -1.91 -6.32 11.64
CA HIS A 11 -2.52 -6.37 10.30
C HIS A 11 -1.58 -6.02 9.12
N LEU A 12 -0.31 -6.44 9.14
CA LEU A 12 0.64 -6.27 8.02
C LEU A 12 0.07 -6.79 6.69
N GLU A 13 -0.68 -7.89 6.73
CA GLU A 13 -1.27 -8.52 5.55
C GLU A 13 -2.31 -7.64 4.85
N TYR A 14 -3.03 -6.79 5.58
CA TYR A 14 -4.14 -6.01 5.02
C TYR A 14 -3.67 -4.85 4.15
N PHE A 15 -2.44 -4.38 4.37
CA PHE A 15 -1.84 -3.30 3.59
C PHE A 15 -0.99 -3.82 2.44
N LEU A 16 -0.73 -5.12 2.33
CA LEU A 16 0.05 -5.69 1.24
C LEU A 16 -0.85 -6.12 0.09
N LEU A 17 -0.57 -5.60 -1.11
CA LEU A 17 -1.17 -6.13 -2.33
C LEU A 17 -0.45 -7.42 -2.73
N HIS A 18 -1.20 -8.50 -2.79
CA HIS A 18 -0.75 -9.80 -3.29
C HIS A 18 -1.14 -9.95 -4.76
N ASP A 19 -0.19 -10.42 -5.57
CA ASP A 19 -0.38 -10.82 -6.97
C ASP A 19 -1.06 -9.78 -7.89
N ALA A 20 -0.95 -8.50 -7.55
CA ALA A 20 -1.50 -7.42 -8.37
C ALA A 20 -0.78 -7.35 -9.73
N LYS A 21 -1.57 -7.32 -10.80
CA LYS A 21 -1.09 -7.35 -12.18
C LYS A 21 -1.05 -5.94 -12.76
N PRO A 22 0.02 -5.56 -13.47
CA PRO A 22 0.09 -4.30 -14.21
C PRO A 22 -1.07 -4.18 -15.21
N THR A 23 -1.75 -3.04 -15.21
CA THR A 23 -2.82 -2.74 -16.18
C THR A 23 -2.63 -1.40 -16.90
N GLY A 24 -1.62 -0.62 -16.50
CA GLY A 24 -1.28 0.68 -17.08
C GLY A 24 0.17 0.75 -17.55
N PRO A 25 0.56 1.88 -18.18
CA PRO A 25 1.92 2.08 -18.66
C PRO A 25 2.93 2.15 -17.49
N SER A 26 4.21 1.90 -17.77
CA SER A 26 5.28 2.17 -16.81
C SER A 26 5.47 3.68 -16.65
N VAL A 27 5.58 4.16 -15.41
CA VAL A 27 5.83 5.58 -15.07
C VAL A 27 7.23 5.81 -14.51
N GLY A 28 8.05 4.77 -14.45
CA GLY A 28 9.42 4.84 -13.95
C GLY A 28 9.98 3.47 -13.56
N ILE A 29 11.20 3.48 -13.03
CA ILE A 29 11.89 2.28 -12.55
C ILE A 29 12.20 2.42 -11.06
N TYR A 30 11.87 1.39 -10.26
CA TYR A 30 12.22 1.30 -8.86
C TYR A 30 12.71 -0.11 -8.53
N ALA A 31 13.85 -0.21 -7.82
CA ALA A 31 14.47 -1.49 -7.47
C ALA A 31 14.61 -2.44 -8.67
N ASN A 32 15.05 -1.91 -9.82
CA ASN A 32 15.21 -2.60 -11.10
C ASN A 32 13.91 -3.23 -11.65
N ARG A 33 12.75 -2.65 -11.33
CA ARG A 33 11.44 -3.06 -11.85
C ARG A 33 10.65 -1.84 -12.33
N ASP A 34 9.83 -2.04 -13.34
CA ASP A 34 8.85 -1.03 -13.75
C ASP A 34 7.91 -0.65 -12.61
N ILE A 35 7.48 0.60 -12.62
CA ILE A 35 6.39 1.12 -11.79
C ILE A 35 5.16 1.24 -12.69
N PRO A 36 4.20 0.29 -12.64
CA PRO A 36 2.94 0.45 -13.35
C PRO A 36 2.17 1.67 -12.84
N ALA A 37 1.62 2.48 -13.74
CA ALA A 37 0.71 3.57 -13.38
C ALA A 37 -0.52 3.04 -12.62
N THR A 38 -1.02 1.88 -13.05
CA THR A 38 -2.16 1.18 -12.45
C THR A 38 -1.91 -0.31 -12.35
N VAL A 39 -2.45 -0.92 -11.30
CA VAL A 39 -2.49 -2.37 -11.09
C VAL A 39 -3.90 -2.83 -10.77
N ALA A 40 -4.19 -4.10 -11.01
CA ALA A 40 -5.43 -4.74 -10.57
C ALA A 40 -5.14 -6.03 -9.81
N ASP A 41 -5.90 -6.29 -8.75
CA ASP A 41 -5.84 -7.59 -8.07
C ASP A 41 -6.73 -8.64 -8.77
N ASP A 42 -6.69 -9.87 -8.29
CA ASP A 42 -7.46 -10.98 -8.87
C ASP A 42 -8.98 -10.83 -8.72
N PHE A 43 -9.45 -9.89 -7.89
CA PHE A 43 -10.87 -9.53 -7.77
C PHE A 43 -11.27 -8.41 -8.76
N GLY A 44 -10.34 -7.93 -9.58
CA GLY A 44 -10.56 -6.85 -10.53
C GLY A 44 -10.58 -5.46 -9.90
N ARG A 45 -10.21 -5.31 -8.62
CA ARG A 45 -10.11 -3.99 -7.97
C ARG A 45 -8.89 -3.27 -8.53
N ARG A 46 -9.08 -2.01 -8.94
CA ARG A 46 -8.04 -1.20 -9.59
C ARG A 46 -7.39 -0.24 -8.60
N TYR A 47 -6.08 -0.10 -8.71
CA TYR A 47 -5.29 0.77 -7.87
C TYR A 47 -4.35 1.63 -8.72
N ILE A 48 -4.15 2.88 -8.31
CA ILE A 48 -3.30 3.88 -8.97
C ILE A 48 -2.04 4.08 -8.14
N PHE A 49 -0.89 4.19 -8.81
CA PHE A 49 0.38 4.46 -8.16
C PHE A 49 0.37 5.81 -7.42
N ALA A 50 0.79 5.80 -6.17
CA ALA A 50 0.78 6.97 -5.29
C ALA A 50 2.16 7.33 -4.71
N GLY A 51 3.16 6.44 -4.80
CA GLY A 51 4.51 6.75 -4.35
C GLY A 51 5.31 5.53 -3.93
N VAL A 52 6.34 5.74 -3.11
CA VAL A 52 7.19 4.69 -2.55
C VAL A 52 7.08 4.72 -1.03
N ALA A 53 6.90 3.57 -0.42
CA ALA A 53 6.73 3.43 1.01
C ALA A 53 8.03 3.85 1.72
N PRO A 54 7.95 4.77 2.71
CA PRO A 54 9.08 5.06 3.57
C PRO A 54 9.55 3.78 4.27
N ARG A 55 10.85 3.73 4.57
CA ARG A 55 11.44 2.64 5.33
C ARG A 55 11.95 3.15 6.66
N ARG A 56 11.76 2.35 7.69
CA ARG A 56 12.38 2.55 9.01
C ARG A 56 13.87 2.26 8.93
N THR A 57 14.60 2.67 9.96
CA THR A 57 16.06 2.43 10.08
C THR A 57 16.42 0.94 10.05
N ASN A 58 15.50 0.05 10.44
CA ASN A 58 15.67 -1.40 10.36
C ASN A 58 15.37 -1.98 8.96
N GLY A 59 14.99 -1.17 7.98
CA GLY A 59 14.69 -1.57 6.61
C GLY A 59 13.24 -1.97 6.35
N ASP A 60 12.40 -2.14 7.39
CA ASP A 60 10.98 -2.45 7.23
C ASP A 60 10.20 -1.25 6.68
N PHE A 61 9.06 -1.51 6.05
CA PHE A 61 8.15 -0.44 5.65
C PHE A 61 7.60 0.28 6.88
N ASP A 62 7.59 1.61 6.83
CA ASP A 62 6.98 2.41 7.87
C ASP A 62 5.46 2.51 7.66
N LEU A 63 4.73 1.53 8.19
CA LEU A 63 3.27 1.46 8.04
C LEU A 63 2.53 2.62 8.72
N ASP A 64 3.14 3.20 9.76
CA ASP A 64 2.54 4.35 10.46
C ASP A 64 2.58 5.63 9.60
N ALA A 65 3.35 5.63 8.49
CA ALA A 65 3.41 6.72 7.51
C ALA A 65 2.47 6.51 6.31
N LEU A 66 1.77 5.38 6.25
CA LEU A 66 0.83 5.05 5.17
C LEU A 66 -0.49 5.80 5.39
N GLY A 67 -0.99 6.47 4.36
CA GLY A 67 -2.29 7.14 4.41
C GLY A 67 -3.46 6.17 4.34
N ASP A 68 -4.65 6.64 4.71
CA ASP A 68 -5.86 5.82 4.57
C ASP A 68 -6.14 5.46 3.11
N GLY A 69 -6.45 4.18 2.89
CA GLY A 69 -6.70 3.61 1.56
C GLY A 69 -5.45 3.39 0.71
N GLU A 70 -4.26 3.54 1.28
CA GLU A 70 -2.99 3.19 0.64
C GLU A 70 -2.60 1.74 0.95
N PHE A 71 -1.99 1.10 -0.04
CA PHE A 71 -1.53 -0.28 0.01
C PHE A 71 -0.12 -0.37 -0.58
N ILE A 72 0.69 -1.28 -0.05
CA ILE A 72 2.06 -1.53 -0.47
C ILE A 72 2.10 -2.77 -1.36
N LEU A 73 2.60 -2.60 -2.59
CA LEU A 73 3.03 -3.68 -3.46
C LEU A 73 4.55 -3.83 -3.35
N LYS A 74 5.04 -5.05 -3.10
CA LYS A 74 6.49 -5.30 -3.08
C LYS A 74 7.13 -4.90 -4.41
N PRO A 75 8.29 -4.22 -4.43
CA PRO A 75 9.24 -4.10 -3.31
C PRO A 75 9.06 -2.86 -2.42
N GLY A 76 7.92 -2.17 -2.46
CA GLY A 76 7.68 -0.96 -1.66
C GLY A 76 6.94 0.14 -2.41
N LEU A 77 6.22 -0.19 -3.47
CA LEU A 77 5.41 0.75 -4.24
C LEU A 77 4.09 0.94 -3.51
N VAL A 78 3.66 2.19 -3.35
CA VAL A 78 2.38 2.54 -2.73
C VAL A 78 1.34 2.78 -3.81
N TYR A 79 0.17 2.20 -3.61
CA TYR A 79 -0.99 2.31 -4.49
C TYR A 79 -2.24 2.68 -3.70
N ARG A 80 -3.17 3.37 -4.35
CA ARG A 80 -4.47 3.75 -3.79
C ARG A 80 -5.58 3.18 -4.64
N MET A 81 -6.67 2.72 -4.03
CA MET A 81 -7.82 2.22 -4.78
C MET A 81 -8.41 3.35 -5.63
N GLU A 82 -8.59 3.10 -6.94
CA GLU A 82 -9.06 4.11 -7.92
C GLU A 82 -10.46 4.63 -7.59
N HIS A 83 -11.32 3.74 -7.06
CA HIS A 83 -12.67 4.06 -6.64
C HIS A 83 -12.87 3.70 -5.17
N LEU A 84 -12.69 4.68 -4.27
CA LEU A 84 -13.34 4.63 -2.97
C LEU A 84 -14.82 4.99 -3.21
N PRO A 85 -15.80 4.20 -2.77
CA PRO A 85 -17.20 4.61 -2.87
C PRO A 85 -17.36 5.97 -2.20
N ARG A 86 -18.05 6.90 -2.87
CA ARG A 86 -18.19 8.30 -2.42
C ARG A 86 -18.70 8.42 -0.98
N SER A 87 -19.43 7.42 -0.48
CA SER A 87 -19.93 7.31 0.90
C SER A 87 -18.86 7.09 1.97
N TRP A 88 -17.67 6.60 1.61
CA TRP A 88 -16.56 6.35 2.53
C TRP A 88 -15.59 7.54 2.66
N ILE A 89 -15.60 8.43 1.67
CA ILE A 89 -14.77 9.65 1.67
C ILE A 89 -15.18 10.55 2.85
N GLU A 90 -16.48 10.72 3.11
CA GLU A 90 -16.96 11.53 4.24
C GLU A 90 -16.65 10.94 5.62
N ALA A 91 -16.41 9.63 5.71
CA ALA A 91 -16.09 8.95 6.97
C ALA A 91 -14.59 9.03 7.34
N ILE A 92 -13.71 9.22 6.35
CA ILE A 92 -12.24 9.26 6.54
C ILE A 92 -11.74 10.70 6.74
N PHE A 93 -12.38 11.69 6.14
CA PHE A 93 -12.00 13.11 6.26
C PHE A 93 -12.73 13.87 7.40
N ARG A 94 -13.19 13.17 8.44
CA ARG A 94 -13.84 13.77 9.62
C ARG A 94 -12.97 13.71 10.86
#